data_AF-A0A0M9WJ22-F1
#
_entry.id   AF-A0A0M9WJ22-F1
#
_cell.length_a   1.000
_cell.length_b   1.000
_cell.length_c   1.000
_cell.angle_alpha   90.00
_cell.angle_beta   90.00
_cell.angle_gamma   90.00
#
_symmetry.space_group_name_H-M   'P 1'
#
loop_
_entity.id
_entity.type
_entity.pdbx_description
1 polymer ?
#
loop_
_entity_poly.entity_id
_entity_poly.type
_entity_poly.pdbx_seq_one_letter_code
_entity_poly.pdbx_strand_id
1 'polypeptide(L)'
;MGTQDERNIQESEAPPAYDEGLSCPTTSSRYGSLPSTMSVHGQWTKWKSMNLCAGSDAKDRLCLIEMQTGYSGKAPLGMRTGFLLRNGMSTKDPLLAAAGDESRGLHAFNPDGIVFLPPLDPDAKSDRMDTELLRAEPGTNNDIAFHFSIEVGDKERREEFAWRKVKKGEDQAKRNGFKLVRLSSSQQSSQPRGGGSSSGQAPSSSSSPLSGKDGEAVAFLGWVMAWPSLTHAFTLEVVDGQSSALGGRWTLMAIATAVRLYTLHVKGKTSKFVVDIGKKTSGK
;
A
#
# COMPACT_ATOMS: atom_id res chain seq x y z
N MET A 1 1.73 -37.82 -64.64
CA MET A 1 2.92 -38.63 -64.30
C MET A 1 4.04 -37.64 -63.99
N GLY A 2 4.47 -37.54 -62.71
CA GLY A 2 5.67 -36.85 -62.15
C GLY A 2 5.91 -35.35 -62.46
N THR A 3 5.78 -34.40 -61.53
CA THR A 3 6.63 -33.97 -60.36
C THR A 3 7.72 -32.93 -60.67
N GLN A 4 7.68 -31.78 -59.97
CA GLN A 4 8.74 -30.96 -59.33
C GLN A 4 8.37 -29.46 -59.40
N ASP A 5 7.88 -28.84 -58.33
CA ASP A 5 8.59 -28.24 -57.17
C ASP A 5 9.70 -27.24 -57.54
N GLU A 6 9.36 -25.94 -57.59
CA GLU A 6 10.30 -24.88 -57.24
C GLU A 6 9.63 -23.79 -56.37
N ARG A 7 10.27 -23.60 -55.22
CA ARG A 7 9.97 -22.68 -54.14
C ARG A 7 10.35 -21.27 -54.55
N ASN A 8 9.53 -20.26 -54.23
CA ASN A 8 10.03 -18.88 -54.12
C ASN A 8 9.77 -18.33 -52.72
N ILE A 9 10.76 -17.58 -52.27
CA ILE A 9 11.21 -17.37 -50.90
C ILE A 9 10.30 -16.35 -50.21
N GLN A 10 9.78 -16.73 -49.05
CA GLN A 10 9.16 -15.80 -48.10
C GLN A 10 10.30 -15.12 -47.34
N GLU A 11 10.52 -13.84 -47.63
CA GLU A 11 11.47 -12.99 -46.93
C GLU A 11 11.02 -12.85 -45.47
N SER A 12 11.61 -13.68 -44.61
CA SER A 12 11.36 -13.69 -43.18
C SER A 12 12.14 -12.54 -42.55
N GLU A 13 11.47 -11.39 -42.40
CA GLU A 13 11.95 -10.29 -41.57
C GLU A 13 12.11 -10.81 -40.13
N ALA A 14 13.36 -10.93 -39.68
CA ALA A 14 13.68 -11.37 -38.33
C ALA A 14 13.10 -10.36 -37.32
N PRO A 15 12.37 -10.81 -36.28
CA PRO A 15 11.91 -9.89 -35.25
C PRO A 15 13.12 -9.24 -34.56
N PRO A 16 13.03 -7.94 -34.19
CA PRO A 16 14.15 -7.23 -33.59
C PRO A 16 14.57 -7.94 -32.30
N ALA A 17 15.89 -8.17 -32.19
CA ALA A 17 16.52 -8.65 -30.97
C ALA A 17 16.18 -7.67 -29.84
N TYR A 18 15.32 -8.11 -28.93
CA TYR A 18 15.06 -7.41 -27.69
C TYR A 18 16.31 -7.57 -26.81
N ASP A 19 16.83 -6.44 -26.34
CA ASP A 19 17.90 -6.39 -25.35
C ASP A 19 17.57 -7.33 -24.19
N GLU A 20 18.35 -8.40 -24.11
CA GLU A 20 18.45 -9.31 -22.99
C GLU A 20 19.19 -8.56 -21.87
N GLY A 21 18.46 -7.70 -21.15
CA GLY A 21 19.15 -6.68 -20.34
C GLY A 21 18.35 -5.98 -19.25
N LEU A 22 17.23 -6.53 -18.76
CA LEU A 22 16.65 -6.16 -17.46
C LEU A 22 15.98 -7.38 -16.82
N SER A 23 16.74 -8.46 -16.63
CA SER A 23 16.37 -9.49 -15.67
C SER A 23 16.43 -8.87 -14.27
N CYS A 24 15.42 -9.14 -13.44
CA CYS A 24 15.45 -8.83 -12.02
C CYS A 24 16.81 -9.21 -11.43
N PRO A 25 17.51 -8.31 -10.70
CA PRO A 25 18.79 -8.63 -10.10
C PRO A 25 18.61 -9.82 -9.17
N THR A 26 19.22 -10.92 -9.55
CA THR A 26 19.30 -12.14 -8.74
C THR A 26 20.36 -11.87 -7.68
N THR A 27 19.95 -11.33 -6.54
CA THR A 27 20.46 -11.62 -5.19
C THR A 27 19.66 -10.82 -4.14
N SER A 28 18.93 -11.55 -3.30
CA SER A 28 18.50 -11.16 -1.94
C SER A 28 17.32 -10.18 -1.68
N SER A 29 16.40 -9.93 -2.62
CA SER A 29 15.09 -9.37 -2.22
C SER A 29 13.95 -10.23 -2.75
N ARG A 30 13.27 -10.93 -1.83
CA ARG A 30 12.03 -11.71 -2.04
C ARG A 30 10.91 -10.89 -2.72
N TYR A 31 11.06 -9.56 -2.81
CA TYR A 31 10.07 -8.61 -3.31
C TYR A 31 10.62 -7.62 -4.36
N GLY A 32 11.87 -7.81 -4.83
CA GLY A 32 12.59 -6.80 -5.59
C GLY A 32 12.97 -5.56 -4.76
N SER A 33 13.89 -4.73 -5.24
CA SER A 33 14.13 -3.41 -4.64
C SER A 33 13.10 -2.44 -5.18
N LEU A 34 12.05 -2.15 -4.40
CA LEU A 34 11.08 -1.13 -4.76
C LEU A 34 11.69 0.26 -4.52
N PRO A 35 11.48 1.23 -5.43
CA PRO A 35 12.05 2.57 -5.28
C PRO A 35 11.42 3.32 -4.10
N SER A 36 12.18 4.19 -3.44
CA SER A 36 11.67 4.98 -2.31
C SER A 36 10.51 5.91 -2.69
N THR A 37 10.43 6.34 -3.95
CA THR A 37 9.31 7.14 -4.46
C THR A 37 8.56 6.38 -5.53
N MET A 38 7.24 6.29 -5.38
CA MET A 38 6.34 5.64 -6.31
C MET A 38 5.13 6.51 -6.57
N SER A 39 4.55 6.41 -7.76
CA SER A 39 3.31 7.10 -8.12
C SER A 39 2.29 6.13 -8.69
N VAL A 40 1.01 6.45 -8.55
CA VAL A 40 -0.05 5.71 -9.22
C VAL A 40 -0.61 6.54 -10.35
N HIS A 41 -0.56 5.96 -11.55
CA HIS A 41 -1.07 6.56 -12.77
C HIS A 41 -2.19 5.73 -13.40
N GLY A 42 -3.21 6.39 -13.90
CA GLY A 42 -4.30 5.73 -14.61
C GLY A 42 -5.55 6.61 -14.67
N GLN A 43 -6.35 6.44 -15.73
CA GLN A 43 -7.62 7.14 -15.84
C GLN A 43 -8.61 6.55 -14.83
N TRP A 44 -8.84 7.28 -13.74
CA TRP A 44 -9.79 6.82 -12.72
C TRP A 44 -11.18 6.53 -13.28
N THR A 45 -11.63 7.28 -14.29
CA THR A 45 -12.93 7.08 -14.96
C THR A 45 -13.09 5.72 -15.64
N LYS A 46 -11.99 4.99 -15.89
CA LYS A 46 -12.02 3.68 -16.54
C LYS A 46 -11.96 2.48 -15.59
N TRP A 47 -12.02 2.66 -14.25
CA TRP A 47 -12.32 1.69 -13.16
C TRP A 47 -11.79 0.23 -13.23
N LYS A 48 -10.96 -0.12 -14.20
CA LYS A 48 -10.49 -1.49 -14.47
C LYS A 48 -9.06 -1.69 -14.00
N SER A 49 -8.18 -0.74 -14.30
CA SER A 49 -6.79 -0.81 -13.87
C SER A 49 -6.09 0.53 -13.79
N MET A 50 -5.03 0.57 -12.98
CA MET A 50 -4.04 1.64 -12.85
C MET A 50 -2.64 1.02 -12.86
N ASN A 51 -1.61 1.85 -13.04
CA ASN A 51 -0.22 1.45 -13.01
C ASN A 51 0.46 2.07 -11.78
N LEU A 52 1.18 1.25 -11.04
CA LEU A 52 2.20 1.72 -10.10
C LEU A 52 3.46 2.00 -10.91
N CYS A 53 4.03 3.19 -10.75
CA CYS A 53 5.21 3.65 -11.46
C CYS A 53 6.32 4.02 -10.47
N ALA A 54 7.57 3.90 -10.91
CA ALA A 54 8.71 4.41 -10.19
C ALA A 54 8.79 5.94 -10.33
N GLY A 55 9.07 6.63 -9.22
CA GLY A 55 9.21 8.08 -9.22
C GLY A 55 7.90 8.81 -9.54
N SER A 56 8.00 9.87 -10.34
CA SER A 56 6.87 10.73 -10.70
C SER A 56 6.43 10.62 -12.17
N ASP A 57 7.13 9.80 -12.98
CA ASP A 57 6.83 9.62 -14.41
C ASP A 57 5.95 8.39 -14.63
N ALA A 58 4.92 8.53 -15.46
CA ALA A 58 4.00 7.47 -15.85
C ALA A 58 4.63 6.41 -16.79
N LYS A 59 5.84 6.65 -17.31
CA LYS A 59 6.55 5.76 -18.23
C LYS A 59 7.23 4.59 -17.54
N ASP A 60 7.73 4.78 -16.32
CA ASP A 60 8.46 3.75 -15.59
C ASP A 60 7.49 2.88 -14.79
N ARG A 61 6.82 1.95 -15.48
CA ARG A 61 5.74 1.14 -14.89
C ARG A 61 6.30 -0.11 -14.23
N LEU A 62 5.96 -0.28 -12.95
CA LEU A 62 6.41 -1.38 -12.11
C LEU A 62 5.35 -2.48 -12.00
N CYS A 63 4.11 -2.10 -11.73
CA CYS A 63 3.04 -3.04 -11.40
C CYS A 63 1.68 -2.60 -11.93
N LEU A 64 0.83 -3.57 -12.26
CA LEU A 64 -0.57 -3.37 -12.58
C LEU A 64 -1.41 -3.45 -11.30
N ILE A 65 -2.22 -2.42 -11.07
CA ILE A 65 -3.29 -2.41 -10.06
C ILE A 65 -4.59 -2.75 -10.78
N GLU A 66 -5.09 -3.96 -10.61
CA GLU A 66 -6.37 -4.43 -11.16
C GLU A 66 -7.49 -4.19 -10.15
N MET A 67 -8.48 -3.38 -10.51
CA MET A 67 -9.60 -3.05 -9.61
C MET A 67 -10.67 -4.15 -9.64
N GLN A 68 -11.16 -4.53 -8.46
CA GLN A 68 -12.18 -5.56 -8.28
C GLN A 68 -13.42 -4.99 -7.61
N THR A 69 -14.57 -5.12 -8.28
CA THR A 69 -15.87 -4.58 -7.85
C THR A 69 -16.66 -5.53 -6.94
N GLY A 70 -16.11 -6.70 -6.61
CA GLY A 70 -16.76 -7.72 -5.78
C GLY A 70 -17.58 -8.76 -6.55
N TYR A 71 -17.80 -8.59 -7.86
CA TYR A 71 -18.56 -9.56 -8.66
C TYR A 71 -17.72 -10.67 -9.31
N SER A 72 -16.39 -10.47 -9.43
CA SER A 72 -15.52 -11.37 -10.21
C SER A 72 -15.11 -12.64 -9.48
N GLY A 73 -15.19 -12.67 -8.15
CA GLY A 73 -14.85 -13.86 -7.36
C GLY A 73 -13.37 -14.20 -7.32
N LYS A 74 -12.49 -13.33 -7.86
CA LYS A 74 -11.06 -13.64 -7.99
C LYS A 74 -10.41 -13.79 -6.62
N ALA A 75 -9.68 -14.89 -6.44
CA ALA A 75 -8.83 -15.08 -5.27
C ALA A 75 -7.73 -14.00 -5.21
N PRO A 76 -7.27 -13.61 -4.01
CA PRO A 76 -7.76 -14.05 -2.71
C PRO A 76 -9.02 -13.29 -2.22
N LEU A 77 -9.43 -12.23 -2.92
CA LEU A 77 -10.52 -11.34 -2.48
C LEU A 77 -11.92 -11.99 -2.53
N GLY A 78 -12.15 -12.93 -3.44
CA GLY A 78 -13.45 -13.53 -3.66
C GLY A 78 -14.50 -12.47 -4.03
N MET A 79 -15.58 -12.38 -3.24
CA MET A 79 -16.68 -11.43 -3.44
C MET A 79 -16.43 -10.04 -2.80
N ARG A 80 -15.18 -9.72 -2.44
CA ARG A 80 -14.83 -8.42 -1.84
C ARG A 80 -14.51 -7.39 -2.90
N THR A 81 -14.93 -6.15 -2.64
CA THR A 81 -14.45 -5.00 -3.41
C THR A 81 -13.03 -4.67 -2.98
N GLY A 82 -12.14 -4.39 -3.92
CA GLY A 82 -10.74 -4.17 -3.64
C GLY A 82 -9.91 -4.01 -4.91
N PHE A 83 -8.64 -4.41 -4.84
CA PHE A 83 -7.74 -4.49 -5.97
C PHE A 83 -6.75 -5.64 -5.81
N LEU A 84 -6.20 -6.08 -6.94
CA LEU A 84 -5.11 -7.04 -7.07
C LEU A 84 -3.88 -6.31 -7.61
N LEU A 85 -2.74 -6.43 -6.94
CA LEU A 85 -1.46 -5.86 -7.37
C LEU A 85 -0.63 -6.96 -8.06
N ARG A 86 -0.29 -6.77 -9.33
CA ARG A 86 0.41 -7.76 -10.16
C ARG A 86 1.88 -7.40 -10.35
N ASN A 87 2.73 -8.42 -10.41
CA ASN A 87 4.15 -8.31 -10.71
C ASN A 87 4.40 -8.16 -12.21
N GLY A 88 3.97 -7.04 -12.77
CA GLY A 88 4.04 -6.76 -14.20
C GLY A 88 2.84 -5.97 -14.69
N MET A 89 2.61 -5.94 -16.00
CA MET A 89 1.65 -5.06 -16.66
C MET A 89 0.39 -5.78 -17.18
N SER A 90 0.25 -7.06 -16.89
CA SER A 90 -0.82 -7.94 -17.34
C SER A 90 -1.61 -8.51 -16.18
N THR A 91 -2.90 -8.77 -16.40
CA THR A 91 -3.75 -9.49 -15.44
C THR A 91 -3.37 -10.97 -15.28
N LYS A 92 -2.49 -11.47 -16.17
CA LYS A 92 -1.92 -12.82 -16.12
C LYS A 92 -0.63 -12.89 -15.30
N ASP A 93 -0.04 -11.75 -14.95
CA ASP A 93 1.21 -11.73 -14.20
C ASP A 93 0.99 -12.20 -12.75
N PRO A 94 2.04 -12.69 -12.07
CA PRO A 94 1.95 -13.18 -10.69
C PRO A 94 1.36 -12.13 -9.75
N LEU A 95 0.58 -12.59 -8.77
CA LEU A 95 0.00 -11.72 -7.75
C LEU A 95 1.05 -11.36 -6.70
N LEU A 96 1.29 -10.06 -6.49
CA LEU A 96 2.15 -9.57 -5.41
C LEU A 96 1.36 -9.38 -4.12
N ALA A 97 0.22 -8.70 -4.19
CA ALA A 97 -0.62 -8.42 -3.04
C ALA A 97 -2.07 -8.23 -3.48
N ALA A 98 -2.99 -8.28 -2.54
CA ALA A 98 -4.37 -7.83 -2.77
C ALA A 98 -4.86 -7.06 -1.54
N ALA A 99 -5.76 -6.10 -1.73
CA ALA A 99 -6.42 -5.48 -0.59
C ALA A 99 -7.85 -5.07 -0.92
N GLY A 100 -8.72 -5.12 0.08
CA GLY A 100 -10.14 -4.85 -0.12
C GLY A 100 -10.90 -4.60 1.17
N ASP A 101 -12.22 -4.60 1.07
CA ASP A 101 -13.13 -4.52 2.20
C ASP A 101 -12.98 -5.78 3.06
N GLU A 102 -12.93 -5.64 4.39
CA GLU A 102 -12.89 -6.80 5.28
C GLU A 102 -14.16 -7.66 5.14
N SER A 103 -15.33 -7.02 5.13
CA SER A 103 -16.62 -7.68 4.98
C SER A 103 -16.93 -8.03 3.52
N ARG A 104 -17.67 -9.14 3.32
CA ARG A 104 -18.19 -9.53 2.00
C ARG A 104 -19.44 -8.71 1.69
N GLY A 105 -19.63 -8.29 0.44
CA GLY A 105 -20.83 -7.59 0.00
C GLY A 105 -20.75 -6.06 0.09
N LEU A 106 -21.87 -5.40 -0.17
CA LEU A 106 -21.95 -3.93 -0.28
C LEU A 106 -22.09 -3.27 1.10
N HIS A 107 -21.03 -3.29 1.90
CA HIS A 107 -20.98 -2.53 3.15
C HIS A 107 -20.52 -1.10 2.88
N ALA A 108 -21.49 -0.20 2.72
CA ALA A 108 -21.24 1.18 2.33
C ALA A 108 -20.36 1.97 3.34
N PHE A 109 -20.29 1.56 4.61
CA PHE A 109 -19.72 2.41 5.66
C PHE A 109 -18.62 1.78 6.51
N ASN A 110 -18.25 0.50 6.34
CA ASN A 110 -17.10 -0.06 7.05
C ASN A 110 -15.80 0.32 6.32
N PRO A 111 -14.86 1.07 6.94
CA PRO A 111 -13.60 1.44 6.32
C PRO A 111 -12.50 0.41 6.57
N ASP A 112 -12.77 -0.57 7.45
CA ASP A 112 -11.83 -1.65 7.75
C ASP A 112 -11.51 -2.43 6.49
N GLY A 113 -10.24 -2.78 6.38
CA GLY A 113 -9.67 -3.43 5.23
C GLY A 113 -9.02 -4.75 5.60
N ILE A 114 -8.90 -5.57 4.57
CA ILE A 114 -8.10 -6.79 4.57
C ILE A 114 -6.99 -6.61 3.52
N VAL A 115 -5.79 -7.06 3.85
CA VAL A 115 -4.63 -7.08 2.96
C VAL A 115 -4.11 -8.52 2.88
N PHE A 116 -3.87 -9.00 1.68
CA PHE A 116 -3.28 -10.30 1.39
C PHE A 116 -1.85 -10.10 0.91
N LEU A 117 -0.90 -10.76 1.58
CA LEU A 117 0.53 -10.67 1.30
C LEU A 117 1.13 -12.06 1.13
N PRO A 118 2.21 -12.23 0.35
CA PRO A 118 2.90 -13.51 0.26
C PRO A 118 3.42 -13.92 1.64
N PRO A 119 3.31 -15.20 2.03
CA PRO A 119 3.66 -15.65 3.37
C PRO A 119 5.14 -15.43 3.67
N LEU A 120 5.48 -15.36 4.97
CA LEU A 120 6.87 -15.20 5.42
C LEU A 120 7.76 -16.37 4.96
N ASP A 121 7.20 -17.58 5.00
CA ASP A 121 7.81 -18.80 4.51
C ASP A 121 7.01 -19.33 3.30
N PRO A 122 7.31 -18.87 2.08
CA PRO A 122 6.58 -19.29 0.89
C PRO A 122 6.99 -20.71 0.49
N ASP A 123 6.01 -21.62 0.53
CA ASP A 123 6.11 -22.86 -0.21
C ASP A 123 6.01 -22.53 -1.71
N ALA A 124 7.04 -22.89 -2.48
CA ALA A 124 7.10 -22.68 -3.92
C ALA A 124 5.94 -23.32 -4.69
N LYS A 125 5.19 -24.24 -4.07
CA LYS A 125 4.02 -24.91 -4.66
C LYS A 125 2.69 -24.33 -4.19
N SER A 126 2.70 -23.31 -3.34
CA SER A 126 1.50 -22.76 -2.73
C SER A 126 1.24 -21.32 -3.19
N ASP A 127 0.05 -21.10 -3.75
CA ASP A 127 -0.48 -19.75 -4.00
C ASP A 127 -1.11 -19.13 -2.74
N ARG A 128 -0.82 -19.69 -1.55
CA ARG A 128 -1.35 -19.20 -0.28
C ARG A 128 -0.83 -17.78 -0.04
N MET A 129 -1.72 -16.92 0.46
CA MET A 129 -1.38 -15.59 0.96
C MET A 129 -1.76 -15.49 2.43
N ASP A 130 -0.93 -14.79 3.21
CA ASP A 130 -1.24 -14.41 4.57
C ASP A 130 -2.18 -13.21 4.59
N THR A 131 -3.00 -13.15 5.64
CA THR A 131 -4.03 -12.14 5.79
C THR A 131 -3.65 -11.17 6.92
N GLU A 132 -3.62 -9.89 6.58
CA GLU A 132 -3.41 -8.79 7.52
C GLU A 132 -4.62 -7.86 7.54
N LEU A 133 -4.82 -7.18 8.67
CA LEU A 133 -5.96 -6.31 8.90
C LEU A 133 -5.53 -4.84 8.87
N LEU A 134 -6.36 -4.01 8.24
CA LEU A 134 -6.26 -2.56 8.26
C LEU A 134 -7.47 -2.01 9.02
N ARG A 135 -7.28 -1.54 10.26
CA ARG A 135 -8.36 -1.09 11.14
C ARG A 135 -8.51 0.42 11.10
N ALA A 136 -9.73 0.91 10.89
CA ALA A 136 -10.02 2.33 10.95
C ALA A 136 -10.43 2.75 12.36
N GLU A 137 -9.72 3.71 12.93
CA GLU A 137 -9.93 4.19 14.30
C GLU A 137 -10.03 5.73 14.35
N PRO A 138 -10.75 6.29 15.34
CA PRO A 138 -10.70 7.72 15.59
C PRO A 138 -9.25 8.15 15.86
N GLY A 139 -8.75 9.07 15.04
CA GLY A 139 -7.42 9.67 15.20
C GLY A 139 -7.46 10.94 16.03
N THR A 140 -6.32 11.63 16.09
CA THR A 140 -6.19 12.97 16.67
C THR A 140 -7.01 14.00 15.87
N ASN A 141 -7.37 15.11 16.50
CA ASN A 141 -8.04 16.25 15.85
C ASN A 141 -9.31 15.91 15.05
N ASN A 142 -10.07 14.91 15.53
CA ASN A 142 -11.33 14.50 14.90
C ASN A 142 -11.17 13.91 13.48
N ASP A 143 -9.98 13.44 13.13
CA ASP A 143 -9.70 12.71 11.89
C ASP A 143 -9.69 11.18 12.13
N ILE A 144 -9.40 10.39 11.11
CA ILE A 144 -9.31 8.91 11.17
C ILE A 144 -7.85 8.49 11.03
N ALA A 145 -7.47 7.48 11.79
CA ALA A 145 -6.23 6.75 11.61
C ALA A 145 -6.52 5.34 11.07
N PHE A 146 -5.63 4.80 10.25
CA PHE A 146 -5.71 3.42 9.77
C PHE A 146 -4.52 2.62 10.27
N HIS A 147 -4.78 1.66 11.16
CA HIS A 147 -3.79 0.87 11.87
C HIS A 147 -3.58 -0.48 11.21
N PHE A 148 -2.33 -0.94 11.17
CA PHE A 148 -1.98 -2.31 10.83
C PHE A 148 -0.74 -2.74 11.59
N SER A 149 -0.53 -4.04 11.68
CA SER A 149 0.73 -4.61 12.19
C SER A 149 1.34 -5.52 11.15
N ILE A 150 2.66 -5.54 11.06
CA ILE A 150 3.40 -6.37 10.11
C ILE A 150 4.79 -6.69 10.64
N GLU A 151 5.34 -7.81 10.20
CA GLU A 151 6.72 -8.21 10.47
C GLU A 151 7.70 -7.33 9.69
N VAL A 152 8.75 -6.86 10.38
CA VAL A 152 9.77 -5.97 9.81
C VAL A 152 11.19 -6.45 10.06
N GLY A 153 12.06 -6.11 9.10
CA GLY A 153 13.50 -6.40 9.13
C GLY A 153 13.85 -7.89 9.13
N ASP A 154 15.13 -8.20 9.26
CA ASP A 154 15.64 -9.58 9.19
C ASP A 154 15.17 -10.47 10.34
N LYS A 155 14.80 -9.84 11.46
CA LYS A 155 14.28 -10.55 12.65
C LYS A 155 12.77 -10.78 12.58
N GLU A 156 12.12 -10.31 11.52
CA GLU A 156 10.68 -10.44 11.28
C GLU A 156 9.85 -10.02 12.52
N ARG A 157 10.29 -8.94 13.20
CA ARG A 157 9.64 -8.47 14.42
C ARG A 157 8.31 -7.83 14.04
N ARG A 158 7.21 -8.27 14.65
CA ARG A 158 5.90 -7.67 14.43
C ARG A 158 5.82 -6.29 15.08
N GLU A 159 5.50 -5.29 14.28
CA GLU A 159 5.41 -3.89 14.70
C GLU A 159 4.11 -3.25 14.21
N GLU A 160 3.69 -2.18 14.87
CA GLU A 160 2.45 -1.47 14.57
C GLU A 160 2.70 -0.14 13.87
N PHE A 161 1.87 0.16 12.88
CA PHE A 161 1.92 1.36 12.08
C PHE A 161 0.54 1.98 11.95
N ALA A 162 0.49 3.30 11.82
CA ALA A 162 -0.74 4.03 11.56
C ALA A 162 -0.58 5.04 10.43
N TRP A 163 -1.49 4.99 9.47
CA TRP A 163 -1.70 6.09 8.54
C TRP A 163 -2.51 7.18 9.23
N ARG A 164 -1.92 8.36 9.38
CA ARG A 164 -2.57 9.54 9.96
C ARG A 164 -2.72 10.60 8.89
N LYS A 165 -3.89 11.21 8.81
CA LYS A 165 -4.16 12.27 7.84
C LYS A 165 -3.26 13.48 8.10
N VAL A 166 -2.78 14.10 7.04
CA VAL A 166 -2.00 15.35 7.10
C VAL A 166 -2.60 16.37 6.15
N LYS A 167 -2.62 17.63 6.58
CA LYS A 167 -3.02 18.76 5.74
C LYS A 167 -1.79 19.41 5.13
N LYS A 168 -1.94 19.98 3.93
CA LYS A 168 -0.89 20.76 3.29
C LYS A 168 -0.39 21.85 4.26
N GLY A 169 0.92 21.90 4.48
CA GLY A 169 1.57 22.87 5.37
C GLY A 169 1.76 22.41 6.82
N GLU A 170 1.21 21.26 7.21
CA GLU A 170 1.47 20.60 8.51
C GLU A 170 2.61 19.57 8.35
N ASP A 171 3.51 19.44 9.33
CA ASP A 171 4.54 18.39 9.39
C ASP A 171 5.33 18.19 8.07
N GLN A 172 5.69 19.28 7.40
CA GLN A 172 6.38 19.29 6.10
C GLN A 172 5.58 18.68 4.92
N ALA A 173 4.29 18.39 5.10
CA ALA A 173 3.43 17.85 4.07
C ALA A 173 3.26 18.85 2.92
N LYS A 174 3.89 18.55 1.77
CA LYS A 174 3.78 19.34 0.54
C LYS A 174 2.36 19.32 -0.04
N ARG A 175 1.55 18.31 0.30
CA ARG A 175 0.20 18.05 -0.21
C ARG A 175 -0.70 17.52 0.90
N ASN A 176 -2.01 17.59 0.69
CA ASN A 176 -2.98 16.85 1.51
C ASN A 176 -2.74 15.36 1.31
N GLY A 177 -2.93 14.57 2.37
CA GLY A 177 -2.50 13.19 2.30
C GLY A 177 -2.58 12.44 3.62
N PHE A 178 -1.74 11.42 3.73
CA PHE A 178 -1.49 10.68 4.96
C PHE A 178 0.02 10.56 5.20
N LYS A 179 0.43 10.58 6.46
CA LYS A 179 1.75 10.13 6.90
C LYS A 179 1.62 8.75 7.53
N LEU A 180 2.52 7.83 7.20
CA LEU A 180 2.64 6.54 7.87
C LEU A 180 3.60 6.71 9.04
N VAL A 181 3.13 6.44 10.25
CA VAL A 181 3.96 6.49 11.45
C VAL A 181 4.14 5.10 12.04
N ARG A 182 5.36 4.81 12.49
CA ARG A 182 5.71 3.65 13.30
C ARG A 182 5.37 3.95 14.76
N LEU A 183 4.56 3.09 15.37
CA LEU A 183 4.12 3.27 16.75
C LEU A 183 5.09 2.60 17.72
N SER A 184 5.50 3.33 18.76
CA SER A 184 6.35 2.78 19.82
C SER A 184 5.52 1.99 20.83
N SER A 185 6.04 0.82 21.25
CA SER A 185 5.38 -0.07 22.24
C SER A 185 5.01 0.64 23.56
N SER A 186 5.69 1.72 23.94
CA SER A 186 5.38 2.50 25.15
C SER A 186 4.03 3.24 25.10
N GLN A 187 3.35 3.28 23.95
CA GLN A 187 2.01 3.87 23.82
C GLN A 187 0.88 2.87 24.13
N GLN A 188 1.23 1.61 24.43
CA GLN A 188 0.27 0.52 24.66
C GLN A 188 -0.30 0.48 26.08
N SER A 189 0.08 1.41 26.97
CA SER A 189 -0.49 1.48 28.32
C SER A 189 -0.66 2.92 28.84
N SER A 190 -1.89 3.42 28.82
CA SER A 190 -2.38 4.33 29.87
C SER A 190 -3.90 4.52 29.80
N GLN A 191 -4.65 3.52 30.25
CA GLN A 191 -5.83 3.81 31.08
C GLN A 191 -5.34 3.96 32.52
N PRO A 192 -5.54 5.10 33.22
CA PRO A 192 -5.29 5.14 34.64
C PRO A 192 -6.56 4.69 35.38
N ARG A 193 -6.49 3.52 36.02
CA ARG A 193 -7.19 3.29 37.28
C ARG A 193 -6.25 3.72 38.41
N GLY A 194 -6.65 4.78 39.12
CA GLY A 194 -6.40 5.00 40.55
C GLY A 194 -4.98 5.12 41.08
N GLY A 195 -4.61 6.34 41.49
CA GLY A 195 -4.04 6.63 42.82
C GLY A 195 -2.53 6.45 43.06
N GLY A 196 -1.84 7.52 43.45
CA GLY A 196 -0.56 7.46 44.18
C GLY A 196 0.37 8.65 43.93
N SER A 197 0.68 9.40 44.99
CA SER A 197 1.42 10.67 45.02
C SER A 197 2.96 10.60 44.91
N SER A 198 3.50 11.78 44.54
CA SER A 198 4.71 12.48 45.03
C SER A 198 6.12 12.22 44.45
N SER A 199 6.60 13.30 43.80
CA SER A 199 7.87 14.05 43.97
C SER A 199 9.20 13.53 43.40
N GLY A 200 9.84 14.40 42.61
CA GLY A 200 11.29 14.68 42.75
C GLY A 200 12.14 14.72 41.47
N GLN A 201 12.64 15.93 41.16
CA GLN A 201 13.92 16.26 40.49
C GLN A 201 14.08 16.17 38.95
N ALA A 202 14.44 17.34 38.39
CA ALA A 202 15.29 17.56 37.21
C ALA A 202 16.71 17.97 37.73
N PRO A 203 17.77 18.22 36.92
CA PRO A 203 17.84 18.38 35.45
C PRO A 203 19.08 17.75 34.75
N SER A 204 19.09 17.68 33.41
CA SER A 204 20.24 18.11 32.56
C SER A 204 20.03 17.80 31.07
N SER A 205 20.59 18.68 30.25
CA SER A 205 20.43 18.93 28.82
C SER A 205 21.17 17.98 27.87
N SER A 206 20.50 17.53 26.80
CA SER A 206 21.13 17.25 25.49
C SER A 206 20.07 17.08 24.39
N SER A 207 20.19 17.90 23.33
CA SER A 207 19.66 17.75 21.96
C SER A 207 18.25 17.17 21.77
N SER A 208 17.28 18.05 21.51
CA SER A 208 15.95 17.68 21.01
C SER A 208 16.00 17.22 19.54
N PRO A 209 15.59 16.00 19.19
CA PRO A 209 14.68 15.84 18.07
C PRO A 209 13.27 16.18 18.56
N LEU A 210 12.45 16.76 17.70
CA LEU A 210 11.03 17.02 17.94
C LEU A 210 10.27 15.68 18.07
N SER A 211 10.48 14.95 19.16
CA SER A 211 9.64 13.81 19.54
C SER A 211 8.36 14.36 20.17
N GLY A 212 7.47 14.87 19.31
CA GLY A 212 6.06 14.88 19.60
C GLY A 212 5.58 13.44 19.88
N LYS A 213 4.46 13.30 20.57
CA LYS A 213 3.81 12.03 20.97
C LYS A 213 3.38 11.13 19.79
N ASP A 214 3.97 11.27 18.61
CA ASP A 214 3.34 11.01 17.32
C ASP A 214 3.95 9.88 16.48
N GLY A 215 4.93 9.15 17.02
CA GLY A 215 5.61 8.06 16.30
C GLY A 215 6.58 8.56 15.23
N GLU A 216 7.48 7.68 14.79
CA GLU A 216 8.45 7.99 13.73
C GLU A 216 7.75 7.93 12.37
N ALA A 217 7.79 9.01 11.58
CA ALA A 217 7.26 9.01 10.23
C ALA A 217 8.18 8.19 9.30
N VAL A 218 7.59 7.21 8.60
CA VAL A 218 8.32 6.26 7.74
C VAL A 218 7.89 6.32 6.27
N ALA A 219 6.74 6.93 5.98
CA ALA A 219 6.32 7.22 4.61
C ALA A 219 5.30 8.37 4.56
N PHE A 220 5.17 8.99 3.39
CA PHE A 220 4.20 10.04 3.07
C PHE A 220 3.41 9.68 1.83
N LEU A 221 2.10 9.85 1.89
CA LEU A 221 1.17 9.61 0.80
C LEU A 221 0.48 10.92 0.45
N GLY A 222 0.84 11.51 -0.69
CA GLY A 222 0.33 12.80 -1.15
C GLY A 222 -0.66 12.67 -2.31
N TRP A 223 -1.81 13.32 -2.19
CA TRP A 223 -2.83 13.36 -3.25
C TRP A 223 -2.45 14.33 -4.36
N VAL A 224 -2.56 13.89 -5.62
CA VAL A 224 -2.32 14.74 -6.77
C VAL A 224 -3.67 15.23 -7.31
N MET A 225 -4.12 16.37 -6.77
CA MET A 225 -5.29 17.08 -7.28
C MET A 225 -4.87 17.93 -8.49
N ALA A 226 -4.71 17.31 -9.66
CA ALA A 226 -4.48 18.02 -10.91
C ALA A 226 -5.59 17.71 -11.93
N TRP A 227 -6.56 18.63 -12.05
CA TRP A 227 -7.40 18.75 -13.24
C TRP A 227 -6.54 19.39 -14.36
N PRO A 228 -6.48 18.84 -15.59
CA PRO A 228 -7.58 18.17 -16.29
C PRO A 228 -7.35 16.69 -16.62
N SER A 229 -6.14 16.14 -16.42
CA SER A 229 -5.87 14.71 -16.61
C SER A 229 -5.76 14.03 -15.25
N LEU A 230 -6.86 13.46 -14.76
CA LEU A 230 -6.94 12.57 -13.59
C LEU A 230 -6.17 11.25 -13.83
N THR A 231 -4.97 11.34 -14.37
CA THR A 231 -4.07 10.26 -14.74
C THR A 231 -2.97 10.07 -13.70
N HIS A 232 -2.82 10.96 -12.73
CA HIS A 232 -1.93 10.81 -11.59
C HIS A 232 -2.78 10.89 -10.32
N ALA A 233 -2.93 9.75 -9.63
CA ALA A 233 -3.75 9.60 -8.44
C ALA A 233 -3.05 10.16 -7.20
N PHE A 234 -1.87 9.60 -6.90
CA PHE A 234 -1.11 9.92 -5.71
C PHE A 234 0.37 9.60 -5.89
N THR A 235 1.18 10.16 -5.00
CA THR A 235 2.60 9.83 -4.83
C THR A 235 2.81 9.26 -3.42
N LEU A 236 3.51 8.14 -3.33
CA LEU A 236 3.99 7.51 -2.10
C LEU A 236 5.51 7.72 -2.00
N GLU A 237 5.95 8.37 -0.93
CA GLU A 237 7.35 8.65 -0.62
C GLU A 237 7.72 7.91 0.67
N VAL A 238 8.48 6.83 0.56
CA VAL A 238 9.08 6.13 1.70
C VAL A 238 10.30 6.92 2.14
N VAL A 239 10.44 7.13 3.46
CA VAL A 239 11.60 7.83 4.02
C VAL A 239 12.87 7.03 3.72
N ASP A 240 13.94 7.73 3.34
CA ASP A 240 15.19 7.11 2.90
C ASP A 240 15.71 6.06 3.90
N GLY A 241 16.10 4.91 3.37
CA GLY A 241 16.58 3.77 4.17
C GLY A 241 15.49 2.92 4.84
N GLN A 242 14.24 3.40 4.98
CA GLN A 242 13.19 2.66 5.67
C GLN A 242 12.75 1.40 4.90
N SER A 243 12.70 1.44 3.56
CA SER A 243 12.35 0.23 2.78
C SER A 243 13.38 -0.89 2.99
N SER A 244 14.66 -0.55 3.07
CA SER A 244 15.72 -1.52 3.37
C SER A 244 15.68 -1.98 4.83
N ALA A 245 15.43 -1.07 5.77
CA ALA A 245 15.46 -1.37 7.20
C ALA A 245 14.22 -2.17 7.67
N LEU A 246 13.03 -1.85 7.15
CA LEU A 246 11.77 -2.50 7.51
C LEU A 246 11.47 -3.71 6.61
N GLY A 247 12.12 -3.81 5.45
CA GLY A 247 12.08 -4.97 4.58
C GLY A 247 10.98 -4.95 3.52
N GLY A 248 11.05 -5.94 2.61
CA GLY A 248 10.18 -6.03 1.44
C GLY A 248 8.69 -6.28 1.76
N ARG A 249 8.38 -7.14 2.74
CA ARG A 249 7.00 -7.40 3.17
C ARG A 249 6.31 -6.15 3.72
N TRP A 250 7.03 -5.37 4.54
CA TRP A 250 6.54 -4.07 5.02
C TRP A 250 6.33 -3.09 3.86
N THR A 251 7.29 -3.00 2.93
CA THR A 251 7.19 -2.09 1.78
C THR A 251 5.95 -2.42 0.94
N LEU A 252 5.70 -3.71 0.70
CA LEU A 252 4.51 -4.17 -0.01
C LEU A 252 3.21 -3.86 0.74
N MET A 253 3.21 -4.00 2.08
CA MET A 253 2.08 -3.60 2.94
C MET A 253 1.81 -2.09 2.85
N ALA A 254 2.86 -1.25 2.85
CA ALA A 254 2.73 0.20 2.71
C ALA A 254 2.13 0.58 1.35
N ILE A 255 2.56 -0.05 0.26
CA ILE A 255 1.98 0.17 -1.08
C ILE A 255 0.51 -0.26 -1.12
N ALA A 256 0.20 -1.47 -0.65
CA ALA A 256 -1.16 -2.00 -0.68
C ALA A 256 -2.13 -1.13 0.13
N THR A 257 -1.71 -0.70 1.32
CA THR A 257 -2.51 0.20 2.16
C THR A 257 -2.62 1.60 1.59
N ALA A 258 -1.59 2.13 0.90
CA ALA A 258 -1.67 3.42 0.21
C ALA A 258 -2.71 3.41 -0.94
N VAL A 259 -2.69 2.37 -1.79
CA VAL A 259 -3.70 2.19 -2.85
C VAL A 259 -5.09 2.07 -2.22
N ARG A 260 -5.24 1.29 -1.14
CA ARG A 260 -6.50 1.15 -0.41
C ARG A 260 -7.01 2.51 0.11
N LEU A 261 -6.15 3.30 0.75
CA LEU A 261 -6.51 4.64 1.24
C LEU A 261 -6.98 5.56 0.12
N TYR A 262 -6.33 5.51 -1.04
CA TYR A 262 -6.79 6.26 -2.20
C TYR A 262 -8.19 5.81 -2.65
N THR A 263 -8.46 4.50 -2.71
CA THR A 263 -9.82 4.02 -3.05
C THR A 263 -10.88 4.45 -2.04
N LEU A 264 -10.53 4.49 -0.75
CA LEU A 264 -11.41 5.01 0.31
C LEU A 264 -11.60 6.52 0.18
N HIS A 265 -10.55 7.26 -0.17
CA HIS A 265 -10.60 8.70 -0.38
C HIS A 265 -11.56 9.07 -1.52
N VAL A 266 -11.43 8.42 -2.67
CA VAL A 266 -12.32 8.68 -3.81
C VAL A 266 -13.77 8.29 -3.52
N LYS A 267 -14.00 7.27 -2.67
CA LYS A 267 -15.34 6.90 -2.20
C LYS A 267 -15.88 7.77 -1.05
N GLY A 268 -15.15 8.80 -0.61
CA GLY A 268 -15.55 9.65 0.52
C GLY A 268 -15.47 9.00 1.90
N LYS A 269 -14.90 7.79 2.00
CA LYS A 269 -14.83 6.98 3.23
C LYS A 269 -13.64 7.31 4.14
N THR A 270 -12.91 8.39 3.85
CA THR A 270 -11.82 8.92 4.69
C THR A 270 -12.27 10.08 5.58
N SER A 271 -13.59 10.30 5.69
CA SER A 271 -14.20 11.31 6.56
C SER A 271 -14.77 10.67 7.83
N LYS A 272 -14.54 11.30 8.99
CA LYS A 272 -14.96 10.79 10.30
C LYS A 272 -16.45 10.41 10.35
N PHE A 273 -17.29 11.24 9.72
CA PHE A 273 -18.73 11.03 9.66
C PHE A 273 -19.12 9.64 9.11
N VAL A 274 -18.42 9.16 8.07
CA VAL A 274 -18.66 7.85 7.46
C VAL A 274 -18.23 6.70 8.39
N VAL A 275 -17.11 6.87 9.10
CA VAL A 275 -16.57 5.86 10.02
C VAL A 275 -17.44 5.71 11.27
N ASP A 276 -17.87 6.84 11.84
CA ASP A 276 -18.76 6.85 13.01
C ASP A 276 -20.12 6.20 12.68
N ILE A 277 -20.64 6.38 11.46
CA ILE A 277 -21.84 5.69 10.98
C ILE A 277 -21.59 4.20 10.81
N GLY A 278 -20.48 3.80 10.17
CA GLY A 278 -20.11 2.39 9.97
C GLY A 278 -20.04 1.60 11.28
N LYS A 279 -19.37 2.16 12.29
CA LYS A 279 -19.25 1.53 13.62
C LYS A 279 -20.60 1.43 14.35
N LYS A 280 -21.47 2.44 14.23
CA LYS A 280 -22.83 2.39 14.81
C LYS A 280 -23.72 1.34 14.15
N THR A 281 -23.55 1.06 12.86
CA THR A 281 -24.34 0.05 12.15
C THR A 281 -23.83 -1.37 12.30
N SER A 282 -22.55 -1.57 12.62
CA SER A 282 -21.95 -2.90 12.83
C SER A 282 -22.08 -3.43 14.27
N GLY A 283 -22.47 -2.58 15.22
CA GLY A 283 -22.68 -2.93 16.63
C GLY A 283 -24.11 -3.32 16.98
N LYS A 284 -24.93 -3.70 16.00
CA LYS A 284 -26.29 -4.23 16.19
C LYS A 284 -26.41 -5.64 15.65
#